data_AF-A0A0N5AMX2-F1
#
_entry.id   AF-A0A0N5AMX2-F1
#
_cell.length_a   1.000
_cell.length_b   1.000
_cell.length_c   1.000
_cell.angle_alpha   90.00
_cell.angle_beta   90.00
_cell.angle_gamma   90.00
#
_symmetry.space_group_name_H-M   'P 1'
#
loop_
_entity.id
_entity.type
_entity.pdbx_description
1 polymer ?
#
loop_
_entity_poly.entity_id
_entity_poly.type
_entity_poly.pdbx_seq_one_letter_code
_entity_poly.pdbx_strand_id
1 'polypeptide(L)'
;MSKTHPPELKKYMDKQMDLKLNGNRKVSGILRGFDPFMNIVIEEAVEHLKDGSTNQLGMVVIRGNSIATMEPKERLEFGGR
;
A
#
# COMPACT_ATOMS: atom_id res chain seq x y z
N MET A 1 -6.92 25.99 11.33
CA MET A 1 -6.85 24.52 11.11
C MET A 1 -6.20 24.33 9.75
N SER A 2 -5.03 23.70 9.68
CA SER A 2 -4.41 23.40 8.38
C SER A 2 -5.35 22.52 7.58
N LYS A 3 -5.59 22.86 6.31
CA LYS A 3 -6.38 22.00 5.43
C LYS A 3 -5.60 20.69 5.30
N THR A 4 -6.18 19.58 5.76
CA THR A 4 -5.58 18.27 5.55
C THR A 4 -5.52 18.02 4.04
N HIS A 5 -4.32 17.96 3.49
CA HIS A 5 -4.13 17.65 2.09
C HIS A 5 -4.48 16.16 1.88
N PRO A 6 -5.39 15.84 0.96
CA PRO A 6 -5.70 14.45 0.65
C PRO A 6 -4.45 13.69 0.21
N PRO A 7 -4.31 12.40 0.58
CA PRO A 7 -3.19 11.59 0.12
C PRO A 7 -3.12 11.56 -1.41
N GLU A 8 -1.96 11.86 -2.00
CA GLU A 8 -1.74 11.76 -3.45
C GLU A 8 -1.45 10.30 -3.88
N LEU A 9 -2.36 9.39 -3.52
CA LEU A 9 -2.22 7.97 -3.82
C LEU A 9 -2.73 7.59 -5.22
N LYS A 10 -3.42 8.51 -5.90
CA LYS A 10 -4.00 8.27 -7.23
C LYS A 10 -2.97 7.80 -8.26
N LYS A 11 -1.73 8.28 -8.19
CA LYS A 11 -0.63 7.89 -9.09
C LYS A 11 -0.08 6.48 -8.85
N TYR A 12 -0.47 5.86 -7.73
CA TYR A 12 -0.09 4.50 -7.35
C TYR A 12 -1.23 3.49 -7.55
N MET A 13 -2.39 3.93 -8.04
CA MET A 13 -3.51 3.04 -8.34
C MET A 13 -3.10 2.01 -9.40
N ASP A 14 -3.58 0.79 -9.24
CA ASP A 14 -3.28 -0.35 -10.11
C ASP A 14 -1.80 -0.72 -10.19
N LYS A 15 -0.98 -0.21 -9.27
CA LYS A 15 0.44 -0.53 -9.14
C LYS A 15 0.67 -1.55 -8.04
N GLN A 16 1.69 -2.37 -8.24
CA GLN A 16 2.18 -3.27 -7.21
C GLN A 16 2.96 -2.47 -6.17
N MET A 17 2.54 -2.60 -4.92
CA MET A 17 3.05 -1.88 -3.77
C MET A 17 3.65 -2.85 -2.77
N ASP A 18 4.76 -2.45 -2.14
CA ASP A 18 5.28 -3.01 -0.91
C ASP A 18 4.88 -2.10 0.27
N LEU A 19 4.30 -2.71 1.29
CA LEU A 19 3.77 -2.04 2.47
C LEU A 19 4.51 -2.57 3.69
N LYS A 20 5.10 -1.65 4.47
CA LYS A 20 5.58 -1.95 5.82
C LYS A 20 4.49 -1.52 6.79
N LEU A 21 4.03 -2.47 7.60
CA LEU A 21 3.00 -2.24 8.60
C LEU A 21 3.62 -2.27 10.00
N ASN A 22 2.87 -1.74 10.96
CA ASN A 22 3.24 -1.80 12.38
C ASN A 22 3.51 -3.25 12.81
N GLY A 23 4.43 -3.42 13.77
CA GLY A 23 4.83 -4.75 14.26
C GLY A 23 5.78 -5.50 13.33
N ASN A 24 6.51 -4.78 12.45
CA ASN A 24 7.45 -5.36 11.47
C ASN A 24 6.79 -6.35 10.50
N ARG A 25 5.52 -6.14 10.18
CA ARG A 25 4.80 -6.93 9.16
C ARG A 25 5.02 -6.32 7.79
N LYS A 26 5.12 -7.16 6.78
CA LYS A 26 5.29 -6.74 5.39
C LYS A 26 4.20 -7.36 4.56
N VAL A 27 3.52 -6.55 3.76
CA VAL A 27 2.50 -6.99 2.82
C VAL A 27 2.82 -6.39 1.46
N SER A 28 2.64 -7.16 0.40
CA SER A 28 2.71 -6.65 -0.96
C SER A 28 1.44 -6.97 -1.73
N GLY A 29 1.04 -6.13 -2.68
CA GLY A 29 -0.11 -6.39 -3.55
C GLY A 29 -0.45 -5.19 -4.41
N ILE A 30 -1.58 -5.22 -5.09
CA ILE A 30 -2.02 -4.18 -6.03
C ILE A 30 -2.92 -3.18 -5.31
N LEU A 31 -2.58 -1.88 -5.37
CA LEU A 31 -3.43 -0.84 -4.79
C LEU A 31 -4.69 -0.63 -5.64
N ARG A 32 -5.86 -0.94 -5.07
CA ARG A 32 -7.17 -0.80 -5.75
C ARG A 32 -8.04 0.33 -5.23
N GLY A 33 -7.70 0.90 -4.09
CA GLY A 33 -8.47 2.01 -3.54
C GLY A 33 -7.85 2.57 -2.28
N PHE A 34 -8.23 3.80 -1.97
CA PHE A 34 -7.85 4.48 -0.73
C PHE A 34 -8.91 5.48 -0.32
N ASP A 35 -8.89 5.89 0.94
CA ASP A 35 -9.73 6.96 1.47
C ASP A 35 -8.88 8.13 2.04
N PRO A 36 -9.50 9.24 2.47
CA PRO A 36 -8.76 10.37 3.04
C PRO A 36 -7.96 10.06 4.32
N PHE A 37 -8.25 8.96 5.00
CA PHE A 37 -7.53 8.51 6.21
C PHE A 37 -6.42 7.50 5.89
N MET A 38 -6.13 7.29 4.59
CA MET A 38 -5.19 6.29 4.09
C MET A 38 -5.56 4.85 4.45
N ASN A 39 -6.83 4.54 4.74
CA ASN A 39 -7.23 3.14 4.64
C ASN A 39 -7.15 2.74 3.17
N ILE A 40 -6.56 1.59 2.89
CA ILE A 40 -6.30 1.14 1.51
C ILE A 40 -6.88 -0.24 1.25
N VAL A 41 -7.26 -0.47 0.00
CA VAL A 41 -7.66 -1.77 -0.53
C VAL A 41 -6.49 -2.33 -1.33
N ILE A 42 -5.99 -3.49 -0.93
CA ILE A 42 -4.93 -4.22 -1.63
C ILE A 42 -5.52 -5.51 -2.17
N GLU A 43 -5.39 -5.72 -3.48
CA GLU A 43 -5.70 -6.98 -4.15
C GLU A 43 -4.44 -7.83 -4.32
N GLU A 44 -4.60 -9.15 -4.46
CA GLU A 44 -3.50 -10.12 -4.54
C GLU A 44 -2.48 -9.93 -3.40
N ALA A 45 -2.99 -9.61 -2.21
CA ALA A 45 -2.18 -9.33 -1.05
C ALA A 45 -1.42 -10.58 -0.61
N VAL A 46 -0.12 -10.42 -0.41
CA VAL A 46 0.79 -11.45 0.09
C VAL A 46 1.47 -10.90 1.34
N GLU A 47 1.31 -11.57 2.46
CA GLU A 47 2.06 -11.30 3.68
C GLU A 47 3.41 -12.03 3.64
N HIS A 48 4.48 -11.32 3.96
CA HIS A 48 5.83 -11.86 4.06
C HIS A 48 6.17 -12.09 5.53
N LEU A 49 6.29 -13.36 5.91
CA LEU A 49 6.57 -13.77 7.29
C LEU A 49 8.07 -13.65 7.61
N LYS A 50 8.38 -13.61 8.91
CA LYS A 50 9.77 -13.41 9.40
C LYS A 50 10.68 -14.60 9.09
N ASP A 51 10.11 -15.78 8.89
CA ASP A 51 10.83 -17.01 8.52
C ASP A 51 11.10 -17.11 7.00
N GLY A 52 10.71 -16.10 6.22
CA GLY A 52 10.87 -16.06 4.77
C GLY A 52 9.75 -16.73 3.98
N SER A 53 8.77 -17.33 4.66
CA SER A 53 7.57 -17.86 4.01
C SER A 53 6.59 -16.74 3.65
N THR A 54 5.61 -17.06 2.79
CA THR A 54 4.60 -16.11 2.34
C THR A 54 3.19 -16.68 2.48
N ASN A 55 2.24 -15.82 2.83
CA ASN A 55 0.82 -16.16 2.94
C ASN A 55 0.01 -15.34 1.94
N GLN A 56 -0.77 -16.02 1.10
CA GLN A 56 -1.73 -15.34 0.21
C GLN A 56 -2.98 -14.96 0.99
N LEU A 57 -3.32 -13.69 0.98
CA LEU A 57 -4.48 -13.12 1.67
C LEU A 57 -5.61 -12.73 0.70
N GLY A 58 -5.32 -12.58 -0.59
CA GLY A 58 -6.30 -12.17 -1.59
C GLY A 58 -6.61 -10.68 -1.51
N MET A 59 -7.89 -10.30 -1.44
CA MET A 59 -8.29 -8.89 -1.31
C MET A 59 -8.44 -8.50 0.16
N VAL A 60 -7.70 -7.49 0.60
CA VAL A 60 -7.69 -7.04 2.00
C VAL A 60 -7.86 -5.53 2.11
N VAL A 61 -8.42 -5.09 3.23
CA VAL A 61 -8.44 -3.69 3.64
C VAL A 61 -7.40 -3.49 4.74
N ILE A 62 -6.51 -2.52 4.58
CA ILE A 62 -5.50 -2.17 5.56
C ILE A 62 -5.84 -0.80 6.15
N ARG A 63 -5.86 -0.73 7.48
CA ARG A 63 -6.11 0.53 8.21
C ARG A 63 -4.94 1.49 8.04
N GLY A 64 -5.21 2.75 7.72
CA GLY A 64 -4.17 3.76 7.44
C GLY A 64 -3.17 3.95 8.58
N ASN A 65 -3.65 3.98 9.83
CA ASN A 65 -2.78 4.09 11.02
C ASN A 65 -1.83 2.90 11.22
N SER A 66 -2.06 1.78 10.54
CA SER A 66 -1.18 0.61 10.60
C SER A 66 -0.07 0.65 9.56
N ILE A 67 -0.13 1.56 8.60
CA ILE A 67 0.84 1.69 7.51
C ILE A 67 1.99 2.58 7.99
N ALA A 68 3.19 2.01 8.03
CA ALA A 68 4.41 2.76 8.33
C ALA A 68 5.01 3.35 7.05
N THR A 69 5.16 2.55 5.99
CA THR A 69 5.63 3.02 4.68
C THR A 69 4.93 2.29 3.53
N MET A 70 4.85 2.95 2.37
CA MET A 70 4.39 2.37 1.11
C MET A 70 5.38 2.70 0.00
N GLU A 71 5.80 1.69 -0.74
CA GLU A 71 6.83 1.79 -1.78
C GLU A 71 6.30 1.10 -3.05
N PRO A 72 6.28 1.74 -4.22
CA PRO A 72 5.93 1.05 -5.46
C PRO A 72 7.06 0.11 -5.87
N LYS A 73 6.72 -1.10 -6.32
CA LYS A 73 7.72 -2.03 -6.90
C LYS A 73 8.21 -1.59 -8.28
N GLU A 74 7.37 -0.84 -8.98
CA GLU A 74 7.66 -0.33 -10.31
C GLU A 74 8.14 1.11 -10.25
N ARG A 75 8.99 1.49 -11.21
CA ARG A 75 9.34 2.89 -11.42
C ARG A 75 8.07 3.64 -11.86
N LEU A 76 7.70 4.67 -11.11
CA LEU A 76 6.68 5.60 -11.56
C LEU A 76 7.22 6.41 -12.73
N GLU A 77 6.65 6.24 -13.91
CA GLU A 77 6.89 7.14 -15.02
C GLU A 77 6.11 8.42 -14.76
N PHE A 78 6.81 9.46 -14.34
CA PHE A 78 6.28 10.81 -14.42
C PHE A 78 6.35 11.20 -15.89
N GLY A 79 5.20 11.23 -16.56
CA GLY A 79 5.10 11.61 -17.96
C GLY A 79 5.86 12.90 -18.20
N GLY A 80 7.00 12.78 -18.86
CA GLY A 80 7.80 13.92 -19.30
C GLY A 80 7.01 14.70 -20.34
N ARG A 81 6.74 15.95 -20.02
CA ARG A 81 6.83 17.04 -20.99
C ARG A 81 7.83 18.04 -20.46
#